data_AF-A0A1H9B142-F1
#
_entry.id   AF-A0A1H9B142-F1
#
_cell.length_a   1.000
_cell.length_b   1.000
_cell.length_c   1.000
_cell.angle_alpha   90.00
_cell.angle_beta   90.00
_cell.angle_gamma   90.00
#
_symmetry.space_group_name_H-M   'P 1'
#
loop_
_entity.id
_entity.type
_entity.pdbx_description
1 polymer ?
#
loop_
_entity_poly.entity_id
_entity_poly.type
_entity_poly.pdbx_seq_one_letter_code
_entity_poly.pdbx_strand_id
1 'polypeptide(L)'
;MVTGRDLLGDNVHDGPKSVWLFNLEDPLDELERRIAAAMQLHGILGSELGTRLHIDSGRDRPLCTAIQTRNGAQIIEPVFEDLARQIRGRKIDVLVVDPFVSSHRVSENDNGAIDLVAKKWAKLADECNCAIELIHHTRKTNGEEATTEAARGASALLSVARSGRVLNRMTSYERESAGIPVDDLSTYFAVTRDKANLAPAGLRQWRHMASVHLANGDDVGVAEAWKWPDTFDGLTVKDLLSVQNAIDGKLPRYSHQAGGDWVGVIVADVLGLHAITDRKRIKKIIETWIQTGALVKVMCDDKKRMKRPCLKVGDWAAERSATPPYKHGGAK
;
A
#
# COMPACT_ATOMS: atom_id res chain seq x y z
N MET A 1 14.35 4.64 5.55
CA MET A 1 15.58 3.89 5.89
C MET A 1 16.77 4.82 6.13
N VAL A 2 17.26 5.53 5.11
CA VAL A 2 18.46 6.39 5.22
C VAL A 2 18.35 7.45 6.31
N THR A 3 17.17 8.06 6.46
CA THR A 3 16.88 9.09 7.47
C THR A 3 16.50 8.52 8.84
N GLY A 4 16.19 7.21 8.93
CA GLY A 4 15.58 6.61 10.13
C GLY A 4 14.15 7.07 10.43
N ARG A 5 13.55 7.95 9.60
CA ARG A 5 12.19 8.45 9.78
C ARG A 5 11.16 7.45 9.25
N ASP A 6 10.01 7.41 9.92
CA ASP A 6 8.82 6.76 9.42
C ASP A 6 8.13 7.68 8.39
N LEU A 7 8.42 7.46 7.11
CA LEU A 7 7.89 8.27 6.00
C LEU A 7 6.64 7.67 5.35
N LEU A 8 6.47 6.35 5.48
CA LEU A 8 5.40 5.61 4.80
C LEU A 8 4.46 4.90 5.78
N GLY A 9 4.61 5.06 7.10
CA GLY A 9 3.88 4.27 8.10
C GLY A 9 4.55 2.92 8.40
N ASP A 10 5.86 2.84 8.16
CA ASP A 10 6.73 1.70 8.45
C ASP A 10 7.88 2.17 9.35
N ASN A 11 7.91 1.67 10.59
CA ASN A 11 8.94 2.02 11.54
C ASN A 11 10.32 1.53 11.07
N VAL A 12 11.32 2.41 11.09
CA VAL A 12 12.71 2.06 10.81
C VAL A 12 13.39 1.71 12.13
N HIS A 13 13.50 0.41 12.41
CA HIS A 13 14.16 -0.09 13.60
C HIS A 13 15.66 0.21 13.59
N ASP A 14 16.21 0.45 14.78
CA ASP A 14 17.64 0.71 15.01
C ASP A 14 18.21 1.90 14.21
N GLY A 15 17.37 2.91 13.99
CA GLY A 15 17.76 4.21 13.46
C GLY A 15 18.14 4.26 11.97
N PRO A 16 18.80 5.35 11.54
CA PRO A 16 19.27 5.55 10.17
C PRO A 16 20.16 4.40 9.67
N LYS A 17 19.95 3.97 8.42
CA LYS A 17 20.70 2.88 7.77
C LYS A 17 21.53 3.38 6.60
N SER A 18 22.69 2.77 6.38
CA SER A 18 23.46 2.91 5.13
C SER A 18 22.83 2.05 4.04
N VAL A 19 22.30 2.69 3.01
CA VAL A 19 21.55 2.06 1.93
C VAL A 19 22.29 2.24 0.61
N TRP A 20 22.45 1.14 -0.12
CA TRP A 20 22.94 1.16 -1.49
C TRP A 20 21.81 0.79 -2.45
N LEU A 21 21.37 1.75 -3.26
CA LEU A 21 20.46 1.52 -4.37
C LEU A 21 21.27 1.26 -5.64
N PHE A 22 21.21 0.04 -6.15
CA PHE A 22 21.80 -0.34 -7.43
C PHE A 22 20.66 -0.59 -8.43
N ASN A 23 20.25 0.48 -9.12
CA ASN A 23 19.20 0.38 -10.14
C ASN A 23 19.85 0.11 -11.50
N LEU A 24 19.38 -0.92 -12.19
CA LEU A 24 19.98 -1.47 -13.40
C LEU A 24 19.24 -1.09 -14.68
N GLU A 25 18.23 -0.22 -14.60
CA GLU A 25 17.36 0.17 -15.73
C GLU A 25 17.42 1.67 -16.03
N ASP A 26 17.38 2.50 -15.00
CA ASP A 26 17.30 3.96 -15.08
C ASP A 26 18.68 4.62 -15.05
N PRO A 27 18.89 5.71 -15.82
CA PRO A 27 20.13 6.48 -15.76
C PRO A 27 20.26 7.27 -14.44
N LEU A 28 21.48 7.67 -14.08
CA LEU A 28 21.76 8.31 -12.79
C LEU A 28 20.97 9.60 -12.57
N ASP A 29 20.79 10.43 -13.60
CA ASP A 29 20.04 11.69 -13.53
C ASP A 29 18.55 11.50 -13.24
N GLU A 30 17.94 10.41 -13.72
CA GLU A 30 16.58 10.01 -13.35
C GLU A 30 16.50 9.58 -11.88
N LEU A 31 17.48 8.82 -11.39
CA LEU A 31 17.53 8.42 -9.98
C LEU A 31 17.67 9.62 -9.05
N GLU A 32 18.57 10.55 -9.39
CA GLU A 32 18.77 11.80 -8.65
C GLU A 32 17.49 12.65 -8.61
N ARG A 33 16.78 12.78 -9.74
CA ARG A 33 15.49 13.48 -9.79
C ARG A 33 14.43 12.83 -8.90
N ARG A 34 14.30 11.49 -8.92
CA ARG A 34 13.37 10.76 -8.05
C ARG A 34 13.70 10.93 -6.57
N ILE A 35 14.97 10.93 -6.22
CA ILE A 35 15.43 11.15 -4.85
C ILE A 35 15.16 12.57 -4.41
N ALA A 36 15.47 13.57 -5.25
CA ALA A 36 15.18 14.97 -4.97
C ALA A 36 13.68 15.23 -4.75
N ALA A 37 12.82 14.63 -5.60
CA ALA A 37 11.38 14.70 -5.44
C ALA A 37 10.91 14.06 -4.12
N ALA A 38 11.45 12.90 -3.77
CA ALA A 38 11.14 12.24 -2.51
C ALA A 38 11.59 13.07 -1.30
N MET A 39 12.76 13.70 -1.38
CA MET A 39 13.25 14.61 -0.35
C MET A 39 12.34 15.84 -0.20
N GLN A 40 11.89 16.43 -1.31
CA GLN A 40 11.00 17.58 -1.30
C GLN A 40 9.65 17.25 -0.67
N LEU A 41 8.99 16.16 -1.09
CA LEU A 41 7.69 15.77 -0.55
C LEU A 41 7.75 15.49 0.96
N HIS A 42 8.78 14.76 1.39
CA HIS A 42 8.91 14.33 2.78
C HIS A 42 9.65 15.33 3.68
N GLY A 43 10.04 16.50 3.16
CA GLY A 43 10.80 17.51 3.89
C GLY A 43 12.10 16.94 4.47
N ILE A 44 12.89 16.27 3.64
CA ILE A 44 14.19 15.69 4.01
C ILE A 44 15.30 16.64 3.55
N LEU A 45 16.12 17.05 4.49
CA LEU A 45 17.32 17.85 4.21
C LEU A 45 18.47 16.95 3.74
N GLY A 46 19.33 17.46 2.85
CA GLY A 46 20.52 16.72 2.41
C GLY A 46 21.43 16.28 3.57
N SER A 47 21.50 17.08 4.64
CA SER A 47 22.22 16.73 5.87
C SER A 47 21.66 15.50 6.60
N GLU A 48 20.37 15.20 6.46
CA GLU A 48 19.76 13.98 7.03
C GLU A 48 20.18 12.71 6.28
N LEU A 49 20.60 12.81 5.02
CA LEU A 49 21.16 11.68 4.27
C LEU A 49 22.61 11.41 4.70
N GLY A 50 23.40 12.46 4.89
CA GLY A 50 24.83 12.34 5.16
C GLY A 50 25.52 11.53 4.07
N THR A 51 26.35 10.56 4.47
CA THR A 51 27.05 9.65 3.54
C THR A 51 26.40 8.26 3.47
N ARG A 52 25.13 8.13 3.87
CA ARG A 52 24.45 6.84 4.02
C ARG A 52 23.68 6.39 2.78
N LEU A 53 23.49 7.25 1.77
CA LEU A 53 22.84 6.86 0.53
C LEU A 53 23.90 6.70 -0.57
N HIS A 54 24.01 5.49 -1.10
CA HIS A 54 24.85 5.17 -2.25
C HIS A 54 23.96 4.81 -3.43
N ILE A 55 24.30 5.29 -4.62
CA ILE A 55 23.50 5.09 -5.82
C ILE A 55 24.46 4.65 -6.93
N ASP A 56 24.12 3.56 -7.61
CA ASP A 56 24.77 3.14 -8.85
C ASP A 56 23.68 2.89 -9.90
N SER A 57 23.91 3.37 -11.12
CA SER A 57 23.08 3.07 -12.29
C SER A 57 23.74 1.96 -13.11
N GLY A 58 22.97 0.95 -13.51
CA GLY A 58 23.41 -0.12 -14.41
C GLY A 58 23.65 0.36 -15.84
N ARG A 59 23.20 1.57 -16.19
CA ARG A 59 23.53 2.23 -17.46
C ARG A 59 25.00 2.62 -17.53
N ASP A 60 25.55 3.04 -16.39
CA ASP A 60 26.95 3.44 -16.27
C ASP A 60 27.82 2.28 -15.79
N ARG A 61 27.31 1.49 -14.85
CA ARG A 61 28.00 0.37 -14.22
C ARG A 61 27.13 -0.90 -14.22
N PRO A 62 27.19 -1.71 -15.29
CA PRO A 62 26.42 -2.96 -15.36
C PRO A 62 26.76 -3.92 -14.22
N LEU A 63 25.76 -4.66 -13.75
CA LEU A 63 25.92 -5.73 -12.76
C LEU A 63 25.54 -7.07 -13.40
N CYS A 64 26.51 -7.99 -13.53
CA CYS A 64 26.25 -9.33 -14.05
C CYS A 64 26.86 -10.36 -13.10
N THR A 65 26.02 -10.97 -12.27
CA THR A 65 26.42 -11.88 -11.19
C THR A 65 26.47 -13.35 -11.63
N ALA A 66 25.80 -13.68 -12.73
CA ALA A 66 25.79 -15.03 -13.28
C ALA A 66 25.52 -15.02 -14.79
N ILE A 67 25.98 -16.06 -15.48
CA ILE A 67 25.77 -16.27 -16.92
C ILE A 67 25.30 -17.69 -17.21
N GLN A 68 24.50 -17.86 -18.26
CA GLN A 68 24.21 -19.17 -18.81
C GLN A 68 25.38 -19.65 -19.68
N THR A 69 25.89 -20.84 -19.41
CA THR A 69 26.89 -21.51 -20.25
C THR A 69 26.32 -22.81 -20.85
N ARG A 70 27.10 -23.47 -21.73
CA ARG A 70 26.75 -24.80 -22.25
C ARG A 70 26.63 -25.87 -21.14
N ASN A 71 27.34 -25.68 -20.03
CA ASN A 71 27.36 -26.61 -18.89
C ASN A 71 26.37 -26.23 -17.78
N GLY A 72 25.49 -25.25 -18.04
CA GLY A 72 24.53 -24.73 -17.06
C GLY A 72 24.88 -23.31 -16.58
N ALA A 73 24.17 -22.86 -15.55
CA ALA A 73 24.38 -21.55 -14.95
C ALA A 73 25.72 -21.50 -14.18
N GLN A 74 26.46 -20.41 -14.36
CA GLN A 74 27.74 -20.16 -13.70
C GLN A 74 27.70 -18.82 -12.98
N ILE A 75 28.11 -18.82 -11.71
CA ILE A 75 28.30 -17.61 -10.90
C ILE A 75 29.61 -16.90 -11.32
N ILE A 76 29.54 -15.57 -11.45
CA ILE A 76 30.72 -14.72 -11.66
C ILE A 76 31.26 -14.31 -10.29
N GLU A 77 32.10 -15.15 -9.71
CA GLU A 77 32.67 -14.96 -8.36
C GLU A 77 33.34 -13.59 -8.15
N PRO A 78 34.16 -13.05 -9.10
CA PRO A 78 34.77 -11.73 -8.91
C PRO A 78 33.77 -10.60 -8.70
N VAL A 79 32.55 -10.70 -9.25
CA VAL A 79 31.50 -9.69 -9.05
C VAL A 79 30.95 -9.76 -7.64
N PHE A 80 30.74 -10.96 -7.09
CA PHE A 80 30.32 -11.12 -5.69
C PHE A 80 31.40 -10.69 -4.70
N GLU A 81 32.68 -10.97 -5.00
CA GLU A 81 33.81 -10.49 -4.19
C GLU A 81 33.89 -8.96 -4.17
N ASP A 82 33.68 -8.32 -5.33
CA ASP A 82 33.62 -6.87 -5.45
C ASP A 82 32.46 -6.26 -4.66
N LEU A 83 31.26 -6.84 -4.78
CA LEU A 83 30.09 -6.44 -3.99
C LEU A 83 30.38 -6.57 -2.48
N ALA A 84 30.93 -7.70 -2.03
CA ALA A 84 31.25 -7.93 -0.63
C ALA A 84 32.25 -6.89 -0.09
N ARG A 85 33.28 -6.59 -0.88
CA ARG A 85 34.28 -5.58 -0.56
C ARG A 85 33.64 -4.20 -0.41
N GLN A 86 32.73 -3.82 -1.30
CA GLN A 86 32.06 -2.51 -1.27
C GLN A 86 31.04 -2.41 -0.14
N ILE A 87 30.25 -3.46 0.09
CA ILE A 87 29.31 -3.55 1.21
C ILE A 87 30.05 -3.34 2.53
N ARG A 88 31.17 -4.07 2.76
CA ARG A 88 31.97 -3.94 3.97
C ARG A 88 32.65 -2.57 4.07
N GLY A 89 33.25 -2.10 2.98
CA GLY A 89 33.97 -0.82 2.96
C GLY A 89 33.06 0.40 3.21
N ARG A 90 31.84 0.37 2.67
CA ARG A 90 30.82 1.43 2.85
C ARG A 90 29.92 1.18 4.07
N LYS A 91 30.08 0.05 4.77
CA LYS A 91 29.23 -0.40 5.88
C LYS A 91 27.74 -0.38 5.50
N ILE A 92 27.41 -0.98 4.36
CA ILE A 92 26.04 -1.03 3.85
C ILE A 92 25.20 -1.95 4.74
N ASP A 93 24.12 -1.41 5.29
CA ASP A 93 23.11 -2.17 6.03
C ASP A 93 22.08 -2.80 5.08
N VAL A 94 21.76 -2.11 3.99
CA VAL A 94 20.75 -2.55 3.01
C VAL A 94 21.24 -2.33 1.58
N LEU A 95 21.33 -3.39 0.79
CA LEU A 95 21.53 -3.33 -0.66
C LEU A 95 20.20 -3.61 -1.37
N VAL A 96 19.78 -2.70 -2.25
CA VAL A 96 18.63 -2.87 -3.14
C VAL A 96 19.14 -3.07 -4.56
N VAL A 97 18.75 -4.18 -5.21
CA VAL A 97 19.07 -4.47 -6.61
C VAL A 97 17.77 -4.40 -7.41
N ASP A 98 17.72 -3.49 -8.37
CA ASP A 98 16.49 -3.17 -9.09
C ASP A 98 16.67 -3.11 -10.61
N PRO A 99 16.18 -4.08 -11.40
CA PRO A 99 15.59 -5.35 -10.99
C PRO A 99 16.61 -6.49 -10.94
N PHE A 100 16.22 -7.57 -10.27
CA PHE A 100 16.94 -8.84 -10.21
C PHE A 100 17.27 -9.42 -11.59
N VAL A 101 16.32 -9.40 -12.53
CA VAL A 101 16.49 -9.97 -13.88
C VAL A 101 17.66 -9.33 -14.64
N SER A 102 17.93 -8.05 -14.39
CA SER A 102 19.03 -7.30 -15.02
C SER A 102 20.38 -7.55 -14.34
N SER A 103 20.40 -8.20 -13.17
CA SER A 103 21.62 -8.50 -12.43
C SER A 103 22.34 -9.76 -12.94
N HIS A 104 21.77 -10.51 -13.88
CA HIS A 104 22.31 -11.78 -14.38
C HIS A 104 21.91 -12.07 -15.83
N ARG A 105 22.55 -13.05 -16.46
CA ARG A 105 22.24 -13.52 -17.82
C ARG A 105 21.87 -15.00 -17.86
N VAL A 106 21.23 -15.49 -16.80
CA VAL A 106 20.64 -16.84 -16.76
C VAL A 106 19.17 -16.81 -17.16
N SER A 107 18.62 -17.95 -17.58
CA SER A 107 17.20 -18.07 -17.91
C SER A 107 16.34 -18.10 -16.64
N GLU A 108 15.42 -17.15 -16.47
CA GLU A 108 14.48 -17.13 -15.33
C GLU A 108 13.45 -18.27 -15.34
N ASN A 109 13.34 -19.00 -16.44
CA ASN A 109 12.51 -20.20 -16.52
C ASN A 109 13.26 -21.46 -16.03
N ASP A 110 14.57 -21.38 -15.80
CA ASP A 110 15.36 -22.46 -15.21
C ASP A 110 15.43 -22.26 -13.69
N ASN A 111 14.56 -22.97 -12.97
CA ASN A 111 14.48 -22.90 -11.51
C ASN A 111 15.79 -23.33 -10.83
N GLY A 112 16.56 -24.24 -11.42
CA GLY A 112 17.85 -24.66 -10.86
C GLY A 112 18.90 -23.56 -10.98
N ALA A 113 18.94 -22.88 -12.12
CA ALA A 113 19.79 -21.71 -12.31
C ALA A 113 19.43 -20.55 -11.36
N ILE A 114 18.14 -20.26 -11.20
CA ILE A 114 17.68 -19.18 -10.31
C ILE A 114 17.91 -19.52 -8.83
N ASP A 115 17.70 -20.77 -8.41
CA ASP A 115 18.04 -21.22 -7.05
C ASP A 115 19.54 -21.02 -6.75
N LEU A 116 20.42 -21.35 -7.69
CA LEU A 116 21.87 -21.13 -7.56
C LEU A 116 22.20 -19.64 -7.36
N VAL A 117 21.64 -18.76 -8.19
CA VAL A 117 21.88 -17.31 -8.11
C VAL A 117 21.30 -16.73 -6.82
N ALA A 118 20.07 -17.09 -6.45
CA ALA A 118 19.39 -16.63 -5.24
C ALA A 118 20.14 -17.06 -3.98
N LYS A 119 20.62 -18.31 -3.91
CA LYS A 119 21.44 -18.79 -2.79
C LYS A 119 22.77 -18.05 -2.68
N LYS A 120 23.37 -17.64 -3.80
CA LYS A 120 24.60 -16.85 -3.78
C LYS A 120 24.36 -15.43 -3.23
N TRP A 121 23.24 -14.80 -3.60
CA TRP A 121 22.80 -13.54 -2.97
C TRP A 121 22.54 -13.69 -1.47
N ALA A 122 21.84 -14.75 -1.04
CA ALA A 122 21.61 -15.02 0.38
C ALA A 122 22.94 -15.21 1.14
N LYS A 123 23.89 -15.95 0.56
CA LYS A 123 25.23 -16.13 1.13
C LYS A 123 25.97 -14.79 1.26
N LEU A 124 25.87 -13.90 0.28
CA LEU A 124 26.47 -12.56 0.37
C LEU A 124 25.85 -11.74 1.52
N ALA A 125 24.52 -11.79 1.68
CA ALA A 125 23.81 -11.13 2.76
C ALA A 125 24.30 -11.61 4.13
N ASP A 126 24.43 -12.93 4.30
CA ASP A 126 24.93 -13.56 5.54
C ASP A 126 26.40 -13.17 5.80
N GLU A 127 27.28 -13.28 4.80
CA GLU A 127 28.72 -12.99 4.92
C GLU A 127 29.04 -11.51 5.17
N CYS A 128 28.12 -10.61 4.79
CA CYS A 128 28.30 -9.18 4.97
C CYS A 128 27.44 -8.59 6.08
N ASN A 129 26.58 -9.41 6.71
CA ASN A 129 25.61 -8.96 7.71
C ASN A 129 24.77 -7.76 7.20
N CYS A 130 24.26 -7.86 5.97
CA CYS A 130 23.43 -6.84 5.35
C CYS A 130 22.13 -7.43 4.81
N ALA A 131 21.07 -6.62 4.79
CA ALA A 131 19.83 -6.99 4.10
C ALA A 131 20.02 -6.78 2.60
N ILE A 132 19.56 -7.76 1.79
CA ILE A 132 19.55 -7.64 0.33
C ILE A 132 18.11 -7.74 -0.15
N GLU A 133 17.63 -6.68 -0.79
CA GLU A 133 16.33 -6.61 -1.43
C GLU A 133 16.49 -6.71 -2.95
N LEU A 134 15.84 -7.72 -3.53
CA LEU A 134 15.86 -7.98 -4.97
C LEU A 134 14.48 -7.59 -5.52
N ILE A 135 14.41 -6.48 -6.26
CA ILE A 135 13.17 -6.06 -6.91
C ILE A 135 12.94 -6.96 -8.12
N HIS A 136 11.74 -7.51 -8.23
CA HIS A 136 11.44 -8.48 -9.28
C HIS A 136 10.12 -8.20 -9.96
N HIS A 137 10.14 -8.26 -11.30
CA HIS A 137 8.96 -8.05 -12.12
C HIS A 137 8.02 -9.25 -12.01
N THR A 138 6.74 -8.99 -11.78
CA THR A 138 5.72 -10.04 -11.85
C THR A 138 5.41 -10.37 -13.32
N ARG A 139 4.86 -11.57 -13.56
CA ARG A 139 4.21 -11.85 -14.85
C ARG A 139 2.99 -10.93 -14.99
N LYS A 140 2.57 -10.65 -16.23
CA LYS A 140 1.32 -9.92 -16.48
C LYS A 140 0.16 -10.74 -15.89
N THR A 141 -0.53 -10.22 -14.88
CA THR A 141 -1.54 -10.97 -14.13
C THR A 141 -2.95 -10.90 -14.74
N ASN A 142 -3.13 -10.41 -15.97
CA ASN A 142 -4.45 -10.30 -16.63
C ASN A 142 -5.57 -9.66 -15.77
N GLY A 143 -5.22 -8.81 -14.82
CA GLY A 143 -6.15 -8.15 -13.91
C GLY A 143 -6.36 -8.86 -12.56
N GLU A 144 -5.72 -10.01 -12.32
CA GLU A 144 -5.68 -10.66 -11.01
C GLU A 144 -4.65 -10.02 -10.08
N GLU A 145 -4.93 -10.08 -8.79
CA GLU A 145 -4.02 -9.61 -7.74
C GLU A 145 -2.76 -10.47 -7.76
N ALA A 146 -1.60 -9.84 -7.89
CA ALA A 146 -0.34 -10.54 -7.84
C ALA A 146 -0.07 -11.02 -6.41
N THR A 147 0.36 -12.26 -6.29
CA THR A 147 1.01 -12.80 -5.09
C THR A 147 2.51 -12.94 -5.36
N THR A 148 3.30 -13.26 -4.34
CA THR A 148 4.72 -13.55 -4.51
C THR A 148 4.93 -14.66 -5.56
N GLU A 149 4.06 -15.66 -5.60
CA GLU A 149 4.06 -16.75 -6.60
C GLU A 149 3.90 -16.27 -8.06
N ALA A 150 3.44 -15.03 -8.29
CA ALA A 150 3.33 -14.43 -9.63
C ALA A 150 4.68 -13.92 -10.18
N ALA A 151 5.76 -13.96 -9.40
CA ALA A 151 7.12 -13.66 -9.86
C ALA A 151 7.56 -14.58 -11.02
N ARG A 152 8.40 -14.07 -11.94
CA ARG A 152 8.99 -14.93 -12.98
C ARG A 152 10.02 -15.87 -12.36
N GLY A 153 9.93 -17.18 -12.62
CA GLY A 153 10.78 -18.16 -11.91
C GLY A 153 10.52 -18.23 -10.40
N ALA A 154 9.30 -17.83 -9.98
CA ALA A 154 8.91 -17.56 -8.59
C ALA A 154 9.39 -18.59 -7.58
N SER A 155 9.14 -19.89 -7.82
CA SER A 155 9.31 -20.89 -6.78
C SER A 155 10.74 -20.95 -6.23
N ALA A 156 11.75 -20.88 -7.11
CA ALA A 156 13.16 -20.93 -6.70
C ALA A 156 13.57 -19.68 -5.92
N LEU A 157 13.32 -18.49 -6.47
CA LEU A 157 13.69 -17.22 -5.83
C LEU A 157 12.95 -17.03 -4.50
N LEU A 158 11.66 -17.34 -4.47
CA LEU A 158 10.85 -17.26 -3.26
C LEU A 158 11.30 -18.27 -2.22
N SER A 159 11.67 -19.51 -2.59
CA SER A 159 12.08 -20.53 -1.62
C SER A 159 13.26 -20.07 -0.76
N VAL A 160 14.18 -19.30 -1.35
CA VAL A 160 15.34 -18.72 -0.68
C VAL A 160 14.98 -17.47 0.12
N ALA A 161 14.05 -16.65 -0.39
CA ALA A 161 13.61 -15.44 0.27
C ALA A 161 12.99 -15.70 1.66
N ARG A 162 13.39 -14.89 2.65
CA ARG A 162 12.82 -14.94 4.02
C ARG A 162 11.62 -14.01 4.19
N SER A 163 11.55 -12.97 3.37
CA SER A 163 10.42 -12.06 3.27
C SER A 163 10.13 -11.75 1.80
N GLY A 164 8.86 -11.64 1.44
CA GLY A 164 8.39 -11.24 0.13
C GLY A 164 7.26 -10.22 0.27
N ARG A 165 7.38 -9.13 -0.49
CA ARG A 165 6.35 -8.09 -0.60
C ARG A 165 5.86 -8.04 -2.03
N VAL A 166 4.56 -7.80 -2.19
CA VAL A 166 3.95 -7.60 -3.49
C VAL A 166 3.24 -6.25 -3.52
N LEU A 167 3.35 -5.57 -4.66
CA LEU A 167 2.68 -4.30 -4.92
C LEU A 167 1.52 -4.54 -5.89
N ASN A 168 0.30 -4.23 -5.46
CA ASN A 168 -0.91 -4.39 -6.26
C ASN A 168 -1.59 -3.04 -6.46
N ARG A 169 -1.82 -2.64 -7.71
CA ARG A 169 -2.56 -1.41 -8.00
C ARG A 169 -4.00 -1.53 -7.50
N MET A 170 -4.54 -0.42 -7.03
CA MET A 170 -5.96 -0.33 -6.67
C MET A 170 -6.82 -0.65 -7.89
N THR A 171 -7.77 -1.55 -7.73
CA THR A 171 -8.76 -1.88 -8.76
C THR A 171 -9.76 -0.74 -8.94
N SER A 172 -10.46 -0.70 -10.08
CA SER A 172 -11.55 0.26 -10.30
C SER A 172 -12.66 0.13 -9.26
N TYR A 173 -12.98 -1.09 -8.84
CA TYR A 173 -13.96 -1.34 -7.78
C TYR A 173 -13.49 -0.81 -6.42
N GLU A 174 -12.23 -1.04 -6.04
CA GLU A 174 -11.66 -0.50 -4.81
C GLU A 174 -11.63 1.04 -4.85
N ARG A 175 -11.26 1.65 -5.97
CA ARG A 175 -11.23 3.11 -6.16
C ARG A 175 -12.60 3.75 -5.93
N GLU A 176 -13.64 3.18 -6.54
CA GLU A 176 -15.03 3.61 -6.31
C GLU A 176 -15.45 3.40 -4.85
N SER A 177 -15.03 2.29 -4.24
CA SER A 177 -15.38 1.97 -2.86
C SER A 177 -14.67 2.85 -1.83
N ALA A 178 -13.49 3.34 -2.18
CA ALA A 178 -12.73 4.35 -1.43
C ALA A 178 -13.26 5.78 -1.63
N GLY A 179 -14.22 5.98 -2.55
CA GLY A 179 -14.75 7.32 -2.86
C GLY A 179 -13.74 8.22 -3.59
N ILE A 180 -12.73 7.64 -4.24
CA ILE A 180 -11.74 8.41 -4.99
C ILE A 180 -12.38 8.89 -6.30
N PRO A 181 -12.31 10.21 -6.61
CA PRO A 181 -12.87 10.76 -7.84
C PRO A 181 -12.30 10.13 -9.12
N VAL A 182 -13.07 10.17 -10.20
CA VAL A 182 -12.69 9.61 -11.52
C VAL A 182 -11.64 10.48 -12.22
N ASP A 183 -11.63 11.77 -11.92
CA ASP A 183 -10.68 12.77 -12.43
C ASP A 183 -9.38 12.85 -11.62
N ASP A 184 -9.33 12.23 -10.43
CA ASP A 184 -8.06 11.89 -9.81
C ASP A 184 -7.38 10.83 -10.70
N LEU A 185 -6.18 11.13 -11.21
CA LEU A 185 -5.40 10.21 -12.06
C LEU A 185 -4.22 9.57 -11.32
N SER A 186 -4.10 9.82 -10.01
CA SER A 186 -3.04 9.32 -9.17
C SER A 186 -3.08 7.79 -9.11
N THR A 187 -1.90 7.18 -9.07
CA THR A 187 -1.78 5.74 -8.88
C THR A 187 -1.88 5.43 -7.38
N TYR A 188 -2.89 4.64 -7.01
CA TYR A 188 -3.01 4.05 -5.69
C TYR A 188 -2.61 2.58 -5.76
N PHE A 189 -1.91 2.09 -4.75
CA PHE A 189 -1.48 0.71 -4.68
C PHE A 189 -1.35 0.23 -3.24
N ALA A 190 -1.51 -1.06 -3.05
CA ALA A 190 -1.30 -1.72 -1.79
C ALA A 190 0.03 -2.47 -1.79
N VAL A 191 0.67 -2.49 -0.63
CA VAL A 191 1.83 -3.32 -0.32
C VAL A 191 1.36 -4.40 0.65
N THR A 192 1.51 -5.66 0.24
CA THR A 192 1.18 -6.83 1.05
C THR A 192 2.44 -7.64 1.32
N ARG A 193 2.66 -8.01 2.58
CA ARG A 193 3.71 -8.95 2.96
C ARG A 193 3.20 -10.37 2.78
N ASP A 194 3.32 -10.86 1.55
CA ASP A 194 2.78 -12.14 1.14
C ASP A 194 3.63 -13.33 1.62
N LYS A 195 4.93 -13.12 1.87
CA LYS A 195 5.81 -14.10 2.52
C LYS A 195 6.50 -13.51 3.76
N ALA A 196 6.35 -14.19 4.89
CA ALA A 196 6.99 -13.81 6.16
C ALA A 196 7.34 -15.05 6.97
N ASN A 197 8.59 -15.52 6.89
CA ASN A 197 9.01 -16.70 7.66
C ASN A 197 9.28 -16.38 9.14
N LEU A 198 9.61 -15.13 9.46
CA LEU A 198 10.13 -14.70 10.77
C LEU A 198 9.33 -13.56 11.39
N ALA A 199 8.17 -13.22 10.84
CA ALA A 199 7.31 -12.15 11.32
C ALA A 199 5.84 -12.50 11.06
N PRO A 200 4.90 -12.00 11.87
CA PRO A 200 3.48 -12.15 11.59
C PRO A 200 3.14 -11.54 10.22
N ALA A 201 2.07 -12.05 9.61
CA ALA A 201 1.50 -11.42 8.43
C ALA A 201 1.15 -9.96 8.76
N GLY A 202 1.70 -9.03 7.98
CA GLY A 202 1.40 -7.61 8.13
C GLY A 202 0.01 -7.29 7.59
N LEU A 203 -0.60 -6.21 8.10
CA LEU A 203 -1.78 -5.64 7.46
C LEU A 203 -1.42 -5.15 6.05
N ARG A 204 -2.38 -5.26 5.12
CA ARG A 204 -2.28 -4.65 3.79
C ARG A 204 -2.18 -3.13 3.96
N GLN A 205 -1.08 -2.55 3.52
CA GLN A 205 -0.82 -1.12 3.64
C GLN A 205 -1.07 -0.45 2.30
N TRP A 206 -1.77 0.68 2.31
CA TRP A 206 -2.01 1.44 1.10
C TRP A 206 -1.06 2.62 0.96
N ARG A 207 -0.77 2.95 -0.30
CA ARG A 207 0.08 4.05 -0.72
C ARG A 207 -0.53 4.70 -1.95
N HIS A 208 -0.13 5.92 -2.21
CA HIS A 208 -0.44 6.59 -3.47
C HIS A 208 0.80 7.32 -3.99
N MET A 209 0.84 7.55 -5.30
CA MET A 209 1.88 8.31 -5.97
C MET A 209 1.46 9.78 -6.07
N ALA A 210 2.01 10.61 -5.19
CA ALA A 210 1.85 12.06 -5.24
C ALA A 210 2.75 12.65 -6.34
N SER A 211 2.22 13.59 -7.12
CA SER A 211 3.01 14.30 -8.14
C SER A 211 3.79 15.44 -7.47
N VAL A 212 5.11 15.44 -7.60
CA VAL A 212 5.99 16.48 -7.08
C VAL A 212 6.56 17.27 -8.24
N HIS A 213 6.23 18.56 -8.27
CA HIS A 213 6.80 19.48 -9.25
C HIS A 213 8.19 19.94 -8.79
N LEU A 214 9.19 19.64 -9.60
CA LEU A 214 10.59 20.00 -9.36
C LEU A 214 10.90 21.37 -9.97
N ALA A 215 11.91 22.05 -9.42
CA ALA A 215 12.33 23.38 -9.89
C ALA A 215 12.85 23.40 -11.34
N ASN A 216 13.23 22.25 -11.89
CA ASN A 216 13.63 22.10 -13.29
C ASN A 216 12.42 21.98 -14.24
N GLY A 217 11.18 22.01 -13.73
CA GLY A 217 9.94 21.92 -14.51
C GLY A 217 9.40 20.50 -14.71
N ASP A 218 10.06 19.48 -14.17
CA ASP A 218 9.60 18.09 -14.26
C ASP A 218 8.58 17.75 -13.16
N ASP A 219 7.66 16.84 -13.48
CA ASP A 219 6.76 16.22 -12.51
C ASP A 219 7.19 14.78 -12.24
N VAL A 220 7.43 14.47 -10.96
CA VAL A 220 7.89 13.15 -10.53
C VAL A 220 6.91 12.54 -9.53
N GLY A 221 6.49 11.31 -9.78
CA GLY A 221 5.66 10.55 -8.85
C GLY A 221 6.47 10.07 -7.65
N VAL A 222 6.02 10.39 -6.44
CA VAL A 222 6.63 9.95 -5.18
C VAL A 222 5.59 9.21 -4.34
N ALA A 223 5.97 8.06 -3.79
CA ALA A 223 5.09 7.29 -2.92
C ALA A 223 4.86 8.00 -1.57
N GLU A 224 3.61 8.02 -1.14
CA GLU A 224 3.18 8.54 0.16
C GLU A 224 2.19 7.56 0.82
N ALA A 225 2.22 7.52 2.17
CA ALA A 225 1.27 6.75 2.95
C ALA A 225 -0.16 7.17 2.63
N TRP A 226 -1.03 6.20 2.33
CA TRP A 226 -2.45 6.46 2.16
C TRP A 226 -3.25 5.52 3.06
N LYS A 227 -4.31 6.03 3.68
CA LYS A 227 -5.21 5.23 4.51
C LYS A 227 -6.54 5.11 3.81
N TRP A 228 -7.06 3.89 3.80
CA TRP A 228 -8.43 3.67 3.35
C TRP A 228 -9.38 4.52 4.20
N PRO A 229 -10.25 5.35 3.59
CA PRO A 229 -11.16 6.20 4.36
C PRO A 229 -12.03 5.37 5.29
N ASP A 230 -12.04 5.68 6.58
CA ASP A 230 -13.00 5.05 7.48
C ASP A 230 -14.41 5.47 7.04
N THR A 231 -15.32 4.50 7.04
CA THR A 231 -16.73 4.72 6.67
C THR A 231 -17.36 5.82 7.54
N PHE A 232 -16.94 5.87 8.81
CA PHE A 232 -17.36 6.88 9.79
C PHE A 232 -16.36 8.02 9.97
N ASP A 233 -15.32 8.12 9.14
CA ASP A 233 -14.34 9.19 9.28
C ASP A 233 -15.03 10.55 9.12
N GLY A 234 -14.89 11.41 10.12
CA GLY A 234 -15.59 12.70 10.19
C GLY A 234 -17.06 12.65 10.61
N LEU A 235 -17.63 11.48 10.97
CA LEU A 235 -18.99 11.38 11.51
C LEU A 235 -19.00 11.38 13.03
N THR A 236 -19.78 12.29 13.60
CA THR A 236 -20.00 12.44 15.03
C THR A 236 -21.36 11.90 15.46
N VAL A 237 -21.56 11.72 16.76
CA VAL A 237 -22.88 11.40 17.34
C VAL A 237 -23.92 12.50 17.00
N LYS A 238 -23.48 13.75 16.88
CA LYS A 238 -24.31 14.89 16.46
C LYS A 238 -24.78 14.76 15.02
N ASP A 239 -23.95 14.21 14.14
CA ASP A 239 -24.31 13.98 12.74
C ASP A 239 -25.36 12.88 12.62
N LEU A 240 -25.20 11.79 13.37
CA LEU A 240 -26.25 10.77 13.50
C LEU A 240 -27.56 11.39 14.01
N LEU A 241 -27.51 12.20 15.07
CA LEU A 241 -28.70 12.87 15.60
C LEU A 241 -29.35 13.79 14.57
N SER A 242 -28.55 14.52 13.80
CA SER A 242 -29.04 15.40 12.72
C SER A 242 -29.73 14.60 11.62
N VAL A 243 -29.18 13.44 11.25
CA VAL A 243 -29.84 12.53 10.30
C VAL A 243 -31.12 11.95 10.89
N GLN A 244 -31.12 11.54 12.16
CA GLN A 244 -32.33 11.04 12.82
C GLN A 244 -33.44 12.08 12.82
N ASN A 245 -33.13 13.33 13.18
CA ASN A 245 -34.07 14.45 13.08
C ASN A 245 -34.59 14.66 11.65
N ALA A 246 -33.73 14.52 10.64
CA ALA A 246 -34.12 14.69 9.24
C ALA A 246 -35.02 13.54 8.72
N ILE A 247 -34.89 12.34 9.27
CA ILE A 247 -35.67 11.14 8.92
C ILE A 247 -37.00 11.07 9.70
N ASP A 248 -37.05 11.66 10.89
CA ASP A 248 -38.20 11.56 11.79
C ASP A 248 -39.51 11.98 11.10
N GLY A 249 -40.54 11.16 11.26
CA GLY A 249 -41.85 11.33 10.61
C GLY A 249 -41.93 11.13 9.09
N LYS A 250 -40.82 10.94 8.35
CA LYS A 250 -40.83 10.92 6.86
C LYS A 250 -40.87 9.55 6.19
N LEU A 251 -40.54 8.46 6.91
CA LEU A 251 -40.47 7.09 6.40
C LEU A 251 -39.81 6.96 5.00
N PRO A 252 -38.56 7.43 4.80
CA PRO A 252 -37.87 7.32 3.52
C PRO A 252 -37.58 5.87 3.12
N ARG A 253 -37.42 5.63 1.82
CA ARG A 253 -37.20 4.30 1.24
C ARG A 253 -35.79 3.78 1.53
N TYR A 254 -35.67 2.49 1.86
CA TYR A 254 -34.36 1.88 2.12
C TYR A 254 -33.49 1.74 0.85
N SER A 255 -34.12 1.43 -0.29
CA SER A 255 -33.39 1.11 -1.53
C SER A 255 -33.07 2.36 -2.34
N HIS A 256 -31.81 2.47 -2.77
CA HIS A 256 -31.34 3.48 -3.73
C HIS A 256 -32.09 3.51 -5.07
N GLN A 257 -32.76 2.40 -5.44
CA GLN A 257 -33.60 2.35 -6.64
C GLN A 257 -34.84 3.24 -6.55
N ALA A 258 -35.15 3.76 -5.35
CA ALA A 258 -36.25 4.69 -5.14
C ALA A 258 -35.93 6.13 -5.56
N GLY A 259 -34.72 6.40 -6.08
CA GLY A 259 -34.32 7.73 -6.54
C GLY A 259 -34.38 8.74 -5.39
N GLY A 260 -35.11 9.85 -5.58
CA GLY A 260 -35.26 10.91 -4.58
C GLY A 260 -35.90 10.48 -3.26
N ASP A 261 -36.67 9.38 -3.25
CA ASP A 261 -37.30 8.87 -2.02
C ASP A 261 -36.33 8.02 -1.18
N TRP A 262 -35.11 7.77 -1.66
CA TRP A 262 -34.11 6.97 -0.95
C TRP A 262 -33.59 7.72 0.28
N VAL A 263 -33.55 7.04 1.43
CA VAL A 263 -32.98 7.55 2.68
C VAL A 263 -31.54 8.03 2.52
N GLY A 264 -30.78 7.46 1.60
CA GLY A 264 -29.42 7.91 1.32
C GLY A 264 -29.33 9.31 0.73
N VAL A 265 -30.41 9.85 0.15
CA VAL A 265 -30.46 11.27 -0.26
C VAL A 265 -30.49 12.16 0.97
N ILE A 266 -31.31 11.82 1.97
CA ILE A 266 -31.35 12.56 3.25
C ILE A 266 -30.00 12.49 3.97
N VAL A 267 -29.40 11.29 4.01
CA VAL A 267 -28.07 11.09 4.60
C VAL A 267 -27.03 11.91 3.86
N ALA A 268 -27.09 11.95 2.52
CA ALA A 268 -26.17 12.74 1.71
C ALA A 268 -26.27 14.24 2.04
N ASP A 269 -27.50 14.78 2.02
CA ASP A 269 -27.76 16.19 2.25
C ASP A 269 -27.31 16.64 3.65
N VAL A 270 -27.60 15.86 4.68
CA VAL A 270 -27.26 16.19 6.07
C VAL A 270 -25.76 16.11 6.33
N LEU A 271 -25.09 15.12 5.74
CA LEU A 271 -23.66 14.88 5.97
C LEU A 271 -22.75 15.62 4.98
N GLY A 272 -23.31 16.42 4.06
CA GLY A 272 -22.56 17.08 3.00
C GLY A 272 -21.89 16.10 2.02
N LEU A 273 -22.44 14.89 1.88
CA LEU A 273 -22.00 13.88 0.92
C LEU A 273 -22.82 14.00 -0.37
N HIS A 274 -22.36 13.36 -1.44
CA HIS A 274 -23.08 13.33 -2.71
C HIS A 274 -23.71 11.95 -2.97
N ALA A 275 -25.04 11.92 -3.10
CA ALA A 275 -25.84 10.68 -3.11
C ALA A 275 -25.46 9.68 -4.21
N ILE A 276 -24.84 10.14 -5.31
CA ILE A 276 -24.42 9.29 -6.43
C ILE A 276 -23.00 8.76 -6.22
N THR A 277 -22.04 9.62 -5.92
CA THR A 277 -20.61 9.28 -5.83
C THR A 277 -20.27 8.61 -4.50
N ASP A 278 -20.90 9.04 -3.40
CA ASP A 278 -20.71 8.45 -2.06
C ASP A 278 -21.69 7.30 -1.76
N ARG A 279 -22.41 6.82 -2.77
CA ARG A 279 -23.51 5.85 -2.59
C ARG A 279 -23.10 4.61 -1.80
N LYS A 280 -21.90 4.07 -2.07
CA LYS A 280 -21.37 2.90 -1.35
C LYS A 280 -21.12 3.21 0.13
N ARG A 281 -20.49 4.35 0.42
CA ARG A 281 -20.26 4.85 1.79
C ARG A 281 -21.58 5.06 2.54
N ILE A 282 -22.53 5.76 1.91
CA ILE A 282 -23.86 6.05 2.47
C ILE A 282 -24.60 4.74 2.79
N LYS A 283 -24.60 3.74 1.89
CA LYS A 283 -25.20 2.43 2.17
C LYS A 283 -24.61 1.78 3.40
N LYS A 284 -23.28 1.79 3.53
CA LYS A 284 -22.59 1.19 4.68
C LYS A 284 -22.91 1.92 5.99
N ILE A 285 -22.96 3.26 5.97
CA ILE A 285 -23.42 4.08 7.11
C ILE A 285 -24.83 3.66 7.54
N ILE A 286 -25.77 3.59 6.59
CA ILE A 286 -27.16 3.18 6.84
C ILE A 286 -27.22 1.77 7.43
N GLU A 287 -26.49 0.81 6.87
CA GLU A 287 -26.46 -0.58 7.34
C GLU A 287 -25.95 -0.68 8.77
N THR A 288 -24.89 0.05 9.13
CA THR A 288 -24.40 0.09 10.52
C THR A 288 -25.39 0.75 11.47
N TRP A 289 -26.05 1.84 11.07
CA TRP A 289 -27.10 2.45 11.90
C TRP A 289 -28.32 1.54 12.09
N ILE A 290 -28.59 0.64 11.13
CA ILE A 290 -29.59 -0.41 11.32
C ILE A 290 -29.10 -1.48 12.30
N GLN A 291 -27.85 -1.93 12.17
CA GLN A 291 -27.26 -2.94 13.06
C GLN A 291 -27.17 -2.48 14.52
N THR A 292 -26.90 -1.19 14.73
CA THR A 292 -26.79 -0.58 16.07
C THR A 292 -28.15 -0.21 16.67
N GLY A 293 -29.24 -0.33 15.91
CA GLY A 293 -30.59 0.04 16.36
C GLY A 293 -30.95 1.52 16.20
N ALA A 294 -30.01 2.37 15.78
CA ALA A 294 -30.25 3.80 15.55
C ALA A 294 -31.28 4.08 14.46
N LEU A 295 -31.37 3.22 13.45
CA LEU A 295 -32.42 3.19 12.43
C LEU A 295 -33.10 1.82 12.39
N VAL A 296 -34.40 1.78 12.14
CA VAL A 296 -35.16 0.53 12.08
C VAL A 296 -35.83 0.39 10.72
N LYS A 297 -35.68 -0.80 10.12
CA LYS A 297 -36.34 -1.16 8.87
C LYS A 297 -37.80 -1.51 9.12
N VAL A 298 -38.70 -0.84 8.41
CA VAL A 298 -40.15 -1.05 8.49
C VAL A 298 -40.75 -1.20 7.09
N MET A 299 -41.94 -1.77 7.01
CA MET A 299 -42.70 -1.84 5.76
C MET A 299 -43.65 -0.64 5.68
N CYS A 300 -43.61 0.08 4.56
CA CYS A 300 -44.45 1.22 4.23
C CYS A 300 -45.17 0.94 2.91
N ASP A 301 -46.37 1.49 2.74
CA ASP A 301 -47.06 1.44 1.45
C ASP A 301 -46.51 2.53 0.53
N ASP A 302 -46.16 2.16 -0.71
CA ASP A 302 -45.83 3.15 -1.73
C ASP A 302 -47.08 3.78 -2.35
N LYS A 303 -46.90 4.75 -3.27
CA LYS A 303 -48.00 5.43 -3.96
C LYS A 303 -48.97 4.48 -4.69
N LYS A 304 -48.57 3.23 -4.94
CA LYS A 304 -49.36 2.16 -5.56
C LYS A 304 -49.89 1.13 -4.55
N ARG A 305 -49.82 1.42 -3.24
CA ARG A 305 -50.18 0.53 -2.13
C ARG A 305 -49.39 -0.79 -2.09
N MET A 306 -48.19 -0.79 -2.68
CA MET A 306 -47.30 -1.94 -2.57
C MET A 306 -46.44 -1.77 -1.32
N LYS A 307 -46.31 -2.84 -0.53
CA LYS A 307 -45.46 -2.85 0.65
C LYS A 307 -43.98 -2.81 0.24
N ARG A 308 -43.26 -1.84 0.77
CA ARG A 308 -41.84 -1.61 0.45
C ARG A 308 -41.04 -1.36 1.72
N PRO A 309 -39.75 -1.72 1.74
CA PRO A 309 -38.90 -1.40 2.88
C PRO A 309 -38.60 0.11 2.95
N CYS A 310 -38.95 0.70 4.09
CA CYS A 310 -38.63 2.06 4.53
C CYS A 310 -37.76 2.02 5.80
N LEU A 311 -37.17 3.16 6.16
CA LEU A 311 -36.50 3.34 7.44
C LEU A 311 -37.24 4.35 8.31
N LYS A 312 -37.22 4.13 9.63
CA LYS A 312 -37.60 5.12 10.64
C LYS A 312 -36.51 5.22 11.71
N VAL A 313 -36.57 6.26 12.53
CA VAL A 313 -35.69 6.39 13.69
C VAL A 313 -35.98 5.26 14.68
N GLY A 314 -34.91 4.64 15.18
CA GLY A 314 -34.96 3.67 16.27
C GLY A 314 -34.50 4.30 17.58
N ASP A 315 -33.37 3.82 18.10
CA ASP A 315 -32.76 4.37 19.30
C ASP A 315 -32.12 5.75 19.03
N TRP A 316 -32.60 6.77 19.72
CA TRP A 316 -32.09 8.13 19.56
C TRP A 316 -30.66 8.26 20.09
N ALA A 317 -29.81 8.91 19.31
CA ALA A 317 -28.48 9.29 19.75
C ALA A 317 -28.58 10.28 20.92
N ALA A 318 -28.14 9.87 22.11
CA ALA A 318 -28.09 10.75 23.27
C ALA A 318 -26.72 11.44 23.37
N GLU A 319 -26.71 12.74 23.60
CA GLU A 319 -25.49 13.43 24.08
C GLU A 319 -25.19 12.95 25.51
N ARG A 320 -24.46 11.86 25.65
CA ARG A 320 -23.73 11.56 26.89
C ARG A 320 -22.29 12.00 26.69
N SER A 321 -21.88 12.99 27.47
CA SER A 321 -20.49 13.41 27.67
C SER A 321 -19.56 12.21 27.75
N ALA A 322 -18.49 12.25 26.97
CA ALA A 322 -17.47 11.21 26.89
C ALA A 322 -16.91 10.85 28.27
N THR A 323 -17.05 9.59 28.67
CA THR A 323 -16.04 8.91 29.48
C THR A 323 -16.08 7.42 29.13
N PRO A 324 -15.01 6.83 28.58
CA PRO A 324 -14.96 5.39 28.38
C PRO A 324 -14.95 4.69 29.75
N PRO A 325 -15.59 3.51 29.90
CA PRO A 325 -15.53 2.77 31.16
C PRO A 325 -14.10 2.30 31.39
N TYR A 326 -13.51 2.82 32.47
CA TYR A 326 -12.28 2.33 33.08
C TYR A 326 -12.50 0.85 33.47
N LYS A 327 -11.78 -0.09 32.84
CA LYS A 327 -11.74 -1.48 33.29
C LYS A 327 -10.83 -1.57 34.51
N HIS A 328 -11.41 -1.59 35.71
CA HIS A 328 -10.70 -2.09 36.88
C HIS A 328 -10.53 -3.61 36.74
N GLY A 329 -9.28 -4.04 36.59
CA GLY A 329 -8.89 -5.42 36.84
C GLY A 329 -9.08 -5.73 38.32
N GLY A 330 -10.03 -6.61 38.61
CA GLY A 330 -10.20 -7.24 39.92
C GLY A 330 -9.68 -8.66 39.85
N ALA A 331 -8.59 -8.91 40.57
CA ALA A 331 -8.04 -10.23 40.82
C ALA A 331 -9.07 -11.14 41.53
N LYS A 332 -9.11 -12.41 41.11
CA LYS A 332 -9.03 -13.60 41.96
C LYS A 332 -8.47 -14.74 41.13
#